data_AF-A0A3M7GTN1-F1
#
_entry.id   AF-A0A3M7GTN1-F1
#
_cell.length_a   1.000
_cell.length_b   1.000
_cell.length_c   1.000
_cell.angle_alpha   90.00
_cell.angle_beta   90.00
_cell.angle_gamma   90.00
#
_symmetry.space_group_name_H-M   'P 1'
#
loop_
_entity.id
_entity.type
_entity.pdbx_description
1 polymer ?
#
loop_
_entity_poly.entity_id
_entity_poly.type
_entity_poly.pdbx_seq_one_letter_code
_entity_poly.pdbx_strand_id
1 'polypeptide(L)'
;MPTKLDHAKSLIQDFAGYRFRDENTLRGALDTTGLCVQQSNQRLASLGDAILKFVLLDDWYPTGTPKGAGNDHVSSIGSNANLAAAARLHGIEACVLTHPGHRGPVSQATLSTTVEAIIGAVYLDSEKDLDAVRDFMEALGLTISGTGL
;
A
#
# COMPACT_ATOMS: atom_id res chain seq x y z
N MET A 1 2.62 -21.86 -14.48
CA MET A 1 1.77 -20.67 -14.31
C MET A 1 2.37 -19.85 -13.19
N PRO A 2 2.60 -18.53 -13.34
CA PRO A 2 3.10 -17.70 -12.26
C PRO A 2 2.15 -17.78 -11.07
N THR A 3 2.69 -17.88 -9.85
CA THR A 3 1.86 -17.76 -8.65
C THR A 3 1.34 -16.32 -8.54
N LYS A 4 0.29 -16.09 -7.75
CA LYS A 4 -0.17 -14.72 -7.45
C LYS A 4 0.95 -13.86 -6.85
N LEU A 5 1.89 -14.48 -6.13
CA LEU A 5 3.07 -13.80 -5.58
C LEU A 5 4.04 -13.36 -6.69
N ASP A 6 4.35 -14.23 -7.65
CA ASP A 6 5.22 -13.89 -8.79
C ASP A 6 4.65 -12.75 -9.63
N HIS A 7 3.32 -12.79 -9.84
CA HIS A 7 2.60 -11.70 -10.51
C HIS A 7 2.74 -10.40 -9.70
N ALA A 8 2.47 -10.43 -8.39
CA ALA A 8 2.58 -9.24 -7.55
C ALA A 8 3.98 -8.62 -7.56
N LYS A 9 5.02 -9.45 -7.49
CA LYS A 9 6.41 -8.99 -7.55
C LYS A 9 6.70 -8.27 -8.87
N SER A 10 6.31 -8.88 -9.98
CA SER A 10 6.55 -8.32 -11.32
C SER A 10 5.77 -7.02 -11.49
N LEU A 11 4.50 -7.01 -11.08
CA LEU A 11 3.62 -5.85 -11.13
C LEU A 11 4.20 -4.67 -10.34
N ILE A 12 4.60 -4.88 -9.09
CA ILE A 12 5.16 -3.82 -8.23
C ILE A 12 6.50 -3.32 -8.78
N GLN A 13 7.35 -4.23 -9.27
CA GLN A 13 8.59 -3.84 -9.93
C GLN A 13 8.32 -2.99 -11.18
N ASP A 14 7.30 -3.33 -11.97
CA ASP A 14 6.98 -2.64 -13.23
C ASP A 14 6.44 -1.23 -12.99
N PHE A 15 5.51 -1.04 -12.04
CA PHE A 15 4.90 0.28 -11.82
C PHE A 15 5.67 1.18 -10.84
N ALA A 16 6.33 0.60 -9.82
CA ALA A 16 7.02 1.37 -8.78
C ALA A 16 8.54 1.24 -8.81
N GLY A 17 9.11 0.40 -9.69
CA GLY A 17 10.55 0.12 -9.69
C GLY A 17 11.04 -0.65 -8.46
N TYR A 18 10.16 -0.97 -7.52
CA TYR A 18 10.52 -1.60 -6.26
C TYR A 18 10.62 -3.12 -6.38
N ARG A 19 11.77 -3.68 -6.01
CA ARG A 19 12.03 -5.13 -6.05
C ARG A 19 12.16 -5.67 -4.63
N PHE A 20 11.15 -6.41 -4.19
CA PHE A 20 11.17 -7.11 -2.90
C PHE A 20 12.36 -8.07 -2.78
N ARG A 21 13.07 -7.98 -1.65
CA ARG A 21 14.19 -8.84 -1.28
C ARG A 21 13.70 -10.10 -0.57
N ASP A 22 12.74 -9.96 0.34
CA ASP A 22 12.06 -11.03 1.04
C ASP A 22 10.63 -11.22 0.53
N GLU A 23 10.43 -12.31 -0.21
CA GLU A 23 9.13 -12.69 -0.75
C GLU A 23 8.10 -13.03 0.34
N ASN A 24 8.54 -13.41 1.55
CA ASN A 24 7.61 -13.69 2.65
C ASN A 24 6.95 -12.43 3.17
N THR A 25 7.67 -11.30 3.14
CA THR A 25 7.14 -10.00 3.53
C THR A 25 6.03 -9.55 2.58
N LEU A 26 6.25 -9.65 1.25
CA LEU A 26 5.19 -9.39 0.27
C LEU A 26 4.04 -10.41 0.37
N ARG A 27 4.34 -11.70 0.53
CA ARG A 27 3.31 -12.74 0.72
C ARG A 27 2.44 -12.45 1.94
N GLY A 28 3.05 -12.01 3.04
CA GLY A 28 2.36 -11.61 4.27
C GLY A 28 1.43 -10.41 4.05
N ALA A 29 1.79 -9.49 3.16
CA ALA A 29 0.93 -8.37 2.78
C ALA A 29 -0.23 -8.79 1.88
N LEU A 30 -0.06 -9.79 1.01
CA LEU A 30 -1.11 -10.25 0.10
C LEU A 30 -2.07 -11.28 0.73
N ASP A 31 -1.66 -11.94 1.83
CA ASP A 31 -2.47 -12.95 2.53
C ASP A 31 -3.54 -12.35 3.42
N THR A 32 -4.73 -12.15 2.85
CA THR A 32 -5.91 -11.66 3.59
C THR A 32 -6.68 -12.80 4.26
N THR A 33 -6.25 -14.06 4.08
CA THR A 33 -6.90 -15.22 4.67
C THR A 33 -6.46 -15.46 6.12
N GLY A 34 -5.23 -15.06 6.44
CA GLY A 34 -4.60 -15.37 7.72
C GLY A 34 -4.27 -16.85 7.90
N LEU A 35 -4.37 -17.66 6.84
CA LEU A 35 -4.09 -19.10 6.87
C LEU A 35 -2.59 -19.41 6.88
N CYS A 36 -1.76 -18.59 6.22
CA CYS A 36 -0.30 -18.81 6.27
C CYS A 36 0.29 -18.31 7.58
N VAL A 37 -0.05 -17.07 7.95
CA VAL A 37 0.38 -16.43 9.20
C VAL A 37 -0.79 -15.60 9.72
N GLN A 38 -1.23 -15.94 10.93
CA GLN A 38 -2.38 -15.30 11.54
C GLN A 38 -2.20 -13.78 11.61
N GLN A 39 -3.14 -13.04 11.02
CA GLN A 39 -3.19 -11.57 11.01
C GLN A 39 -1.95 -10.88 10.39
N SER A 40 -1.14 -11.56 9.58
CA SER A 40 0.06 -10.94 8.98
C SER A 40 -0.29 -9.68 8.18
N ASN A 41 -1.25 -9.79 7.26
CA ASN A 41 -1.72 -8.66 6.46
C ASN A 41 -2.25 -7.52 7.34
N GLN A 42 -3.09 -7.81 8.33
CA GLN A 42 -3.69 -6.77 9.19
C GLN A 42 -2.65 -6.04 10.06
N ARG A 43 -1.63 -6.76 10.54
CA ARG A 43 -0.51 -6.17 11.29
C ARG A 43 0.36 -5.30 10.41
N LEU A 44 0.67 -5.75 9.19
CA LEU A 44 1.38 -4.95 8.20
C LEU A 44 0.57 -3.73 7.79
N ALA A 45 -0.75 -3.87 7.59
CA ALA A 45 -1.64 -2.78 7.26
C ALA A 45 -1.68 -1.71 8.34
N SER A 46 -1.78 -2.13 9.62
CA SER A 46 -1.75 -1.17 10.73
C SER A 46 -0.45 -0.38 10.78
N LEU A 47 0.69 -1.02 10.49
CA LEU A 47 1.98 -0.35 10.38
C LEU A 47 2.03 0.59 9.15
N GLY A 48 1.60 0.10 8.00
CA GLY A 48 1.63 0.85 6.74
C GLY A 48 0.67 2.05 6.72
N ASP A 49 -0.50 1.96 7.35
CA ASP A 49 -1.41 3.09 7.55
C ASP A 49 -0.73 4.22 8.38
N ALA A 50 -0.03 3.87 9.45
CA ALA A 50 0.73 4.83 10.24
C ALA A 50 1.87 5.48 9.42
N ILE A 51 2.57 4.69 8.60
CA ILE A 51 3.65 5.19 7.74
C ILE A 51 3.11 6.08 6.63
N LEU A 52 2.03 5.67 5.95
CA LEU A 52 1.35 6.49 4.93
C LEU A 52 1.00 7.85 5.50
N LYS A 53 0.37 7.89 6.69
CA LYS A 53 0.03 9.14 7.38
C LYS A 53 1.25 9.98 7.71
N PHE A 54 2.32 9.34 8.18
CA PHE A 54 3.58 10.01 8.45
C PHE A 54 4.15 10.66 7.19
N VAL A 55 4.31 9.90 6.10
CA VAL A 55 4.86 10.37 4.81
C VAL A 55 4.06 11.57 4.28
N LEU A 56 2.73 11.48 4.29
CA LEU A 56 1.86 12.59 3.86
C LEU A 56 2.01 13.83 4.74
N LEU A 57 2.10 13.67 6.07
CA LEU A 57 2.27 14.80 6.97
C LEU A 57 3.67 15.40 6.91
N ASP A 58 4.69 14.57 6.65
CA ASP A 58 6.07 14.97 6.46
C ASP A 58 6.24 15.77 5.15
N ASP A 59 5.59 15.36 4.06
CA ASP A 59 5.52 16.15 2.81
C ASP A 59 4.73 17.45 2.98
N TRP A 60 3.64 17.40 3.75
CA TRP A 60 2.79 18.55 3.97
C TRP A 60 3.43 19.60 4.90
N TYR A 61 4.17 19.19 5.93
CA TYR A 61 4.63 20.08 7.00
C TYR A 61 5.49 21.27 6.49
N PRO A 62 6.45 21.08 5.55
CA PRO A 62 7.22 22.18 4.98
C PRO A 62 6.41 23.21 4.19
N THR A 63 5.18 22.89 3.78
CA THR A 63 4.34 23.81 2.99
C THR A 63 3.88 25.03 3.79
N GLY A 64 3.92 24.97 5.12
CA GLY A 64 3.50 26.07 6.01
C GLY A 64 2.00 26.35 6.00
N THR A 65 1.20 25.52 5.31
CA THR A 65 -0.26 25.65 5.26
C THR A 65 -0.91 25.28 6.59
N PRO A 66 -2.16 25.71 6.87
CA PRO A 66 -2.83 25.43 8.14
C PRO A 66 -3.06 23.94 8.39
N LYS A 67 -3.05 23.51 9.66
CA LYS A 67 -3.29 22.11 10.10
C LYS A 67 -4.46 21.41 9.37
N GLY A 68 -5.53 22.15 9.07
CA GLY A 68 -6.69 21.62 8.33
C GLY A 68 -6.31 21.00 6.99
N ALA A 69 -5.42 21.65 6.22
CA ALA A 69 -4.96 21.14 4.93
C ALA A 69 -4.22 19.79 5.08
N GLY A 70 -3.37 19.64 6.09
CA GLY A 70 -2.68 18.37 6.35
C GLY A 70 -3.64 17.24 6.72
N ASN A 71 -4.65 17.54 7.55
CA ASN A 71 -5.72 16.60 7.88
C ASN A 71 -6.54 16.22 6.64
N ASP A 72 -6.81 17.16 5.74
CA ASP A 72 -7.57 16.94 4.51
C ASP A 72 -6.77 16.06 3.53
N HIS A 73 -5.46 16.27 3.40
CA HIS A 73 -4.58 15.40 2.61
C HIS A 73 -4.58 13.97 3.15
N VAL A 74 -4.38 13.78 4.46
CA VAL A 74 -4.44 12.45 5.08
C VAL A 74 -5.81 11.79 4.87
N SER A 75 -6.88 12.54 5.07
CA SER A 75 -8.25 12.00 4.99
C SER A 75 -8.67 11.66 3.56
N SER A 76 -8.21 12.42 2.56
CA SER A 76 -8.54 12.18 1.16
C SER A 76 -7.66 11.07 0.57
N ILE A 77 -6.34 11.21 0.66
CA ILE A 77 -5.36 10.30 0.05
C ILE A 77 -5.37 8.93 0.76
N GLY A 78 -5.39 8.94 2.10
CA GLY A 78 -5.44 7.71 2.92
C GLY A 78 -6.83 7.11 3.07
N SER A 79 -7.85 7.60 2.37
CA SER A 79 -9.20 7.02 2.48
C SER A 79 -9.26 5.62 1.87
N ASN A 80 -10.06 4.72 2.48
CA ASN A 80 -10.24 3.37 1.95
C ASN A 80 -10.76 3.35 0.51
N ALA A 81 -11.55 4.36 0.12
CA ALA A 81 -12.02 4.51 -1.24
C ALA A 81 -10.87 4.81 -2.21
N ASN A 82 -9.99 5.76 -1.86
CA ASN A 82 -8.84 6.12 -2.68
C ASN A 82 -7.82 4.97 -2.77
N LEU A 83 -7.47 4.35 -1.64
CA LEU A 83 -6.55 3.21 -1.60
C LEU A 83 -7.05 2.03 -2.43
N ALA A 84 -8.34 1.69 -2.34
CA ALA A 84 -8.91 0.63 -3.17
C ALA A 84 -8.98 1.01 -4.66
N ALA A 85 -9.22 2.28 -4.99
CA ALA A 85 -9.19 2.76 -6.36
C ALA A 85 -7.77 2.65 -6.96
N ALA A 86 -6.75 3.07 -6.22
CA ALA A 86 -5.34 2.89 -6.60
C ALA A 86 -5.02 1.40 -6.79
N ALA A 87 -5.42 0.53 -5.86
CA ALA A 87 -5.21 -0.91 -5.97
C ALA A 87 -5.79 -1.50 -7.27
N ARG A 88 -6.99 -1.06 -7.67
CA ARG A 88 -7.64 -1.51 -8.91
C ARG A 88 -6.95 -0.95 -10.15
N LEU A 89 -6.62 0.34 -10.13
CA LEU A 89 -5.92 1.00 -11.23
C LEU A 89 -4.60 0.31 -11.57
N HIS A 90 -3.85 -0.09 -10.55
CA HIS A 90 -2.56 -0.76 -10.71
C HIS A 90 -2.65 -2.29 -10.78
N GLY A 91 -3.85 -2.89 -10.78
CA GLY A 91 -4.02 -4.34 -10.93
C GLY A 91 -3.69 -5.19 -9.69
N ILE A 92 -3.48 -4.56 -8.52
CA ILE A 92 -3.18 -5.25 -7.24
C ILE A 92 -4.29 -6.24 -6.86
N GLU A 93 -5.54 -5.95 -7.21
CA GLU A 93 -6.70 -6.83 -6.96
C GLU A 93 -6.48 -8.27 -7.44
N ALA A 94 -5.80 -8.47 -8.57
CA ALA A 94 -5.52 -9.80 -9.12
C ALA A 94 -4.55 -10.63 -8.26
N CYS A 95 -3.75 -9.95 -7.44
CA CYS A 95 -2.69 -10.54 -6.63
C CYS A 95 -3.14 -10.90 -5.20
N VAL A 96 -4.28 -10.36 -4.74
CA VAL A 96 -4.81 -10.59 -3.39
C VAL A 96 -5.11 -12.08 -3.17
N LEU A 97 -4.59 -12.65 -2.08
CA LEU A 97 -4.88 -14.02 -1.68
C LEU A 97 -6.14 -14.02 -0.80
N THR A 98 -7.26 -14.38 -1.40
CA THR A 98 -8.55 -14.52 -0.72
C THR A 98 -8.85 -15.98 -0.39
N HIS A 99 -9.83 -16.21 0.49
CA HIS A 99 -10.23 -17.56 0.87
C HIS A 99 -10.72 -18.36 -0.36
N PRO A 100 -10.50 -19.69 -0.44
CA PRO A 100 -10.92 -20.50 -1.60
C PRO A 100 -12.42 -20.44 -1.93
N GLY A 101 -13.26 -20.11 -0.94
CA GLY A 101 -14.70 -19.92 -1.12
C GLY A 101 -15.12 -18.51 -1.53
N HIS A 102 -14.19 -17.55 -1.61
CA HIS A 102 -14.49 -16.17 -2.01
C HIS A 102 -14.99 -16.14 -3.44
N ARG A 103 -16.13 -15.49 -3.67
CA ARG A 103 -16.74 -15.32 -4.98
C ARG A 103 -16.94 -13.83 -5.25
N GLY A 104 -16.69 -13.42 -6.50
CA GLY A 104 -16.85 -12.03 -6.93
C GLY A 104 -15.61 -11.16 -6.66
N PRO A 105 -15.73 -9.84 -6.89
CA PRO A 105 -14.63 -8.90 -6.77
C PRO A 105 -14.13 -8.80 -5.31
N VAL A 106 -12.89 -8.35 -5.15
CA VAL A 106 -12.33 -8.08 -3.82
C VAL A 106 -12.98 -6.81 -3.28
N SER A 107 -13.38 -6.84 -2.01
CA SER A 107 -14.07 -5.71 -1.39
C SER A 107 -13.15 -4.50 -1.26
N GLN A 108 -13.74 -3.30 -1.25
CA GLN A 108 -13.00 -2.04 -1.04
C GLN A 108 -12.14 -2.09 0.22
N ALA A 109 -12.72 -2.57 1.34
CA ALA A 109 -12.00 -2.70 2.59
C ALA A 109 -10.77 -3.62 2.46
N THR A 110 -10.92 -4.77 1.82
CA THR A 110 -9.81 -5.73 1.63
C THR A 110 -8.72 -5.15 0.74
N LEU A 111 -9.07 -4.44 -0.33
CA LEU A 111 -8.10 -3.79 -1.21
C LEU A 111 -7.35 -2.67 -0.51
N SER A 112 -8.07 -1.80 0.21
CA SER A 112 -7.47 -0.74 1.03
C SER A 112 -6.46 -1.31 2.01
N THR A 113 -6.87 -2.31 2.80
CA THR A 113 -5.99 -2.96 3.78
C THR A 113 -4.81 -3.67 3.12
N THR A 114 -4.98 -4.21 1.91
CA THR A 114 -3.86 -4.79 1.17
C THR A 114 -2.85 -3.73 0.74
N VAL A 115 -3.28 -2.56 0.29
CA VAL A 115 -2.38 -1.45 -0.07
C VAL A 115 -1.61 -0.98 1.17
N GLU A 116 -2.29 -0.75 2.30
CA GLU A 116 -1.62 -0.43 3.57
C GLU A 116 -0.62 -1.51 3.95
N ALA A 117 -0.98 -2.79 3.81
CA ALA A 117 -0.07 -3.89 4.11
C ALA A 117 1.16 -3.92 3.20
N ILE A 118 1.01 -3.61 1.91
CA ILE A 118 2.13 -3.53 0.97
C ILE A 118 3.03 -2.35 1.34
N ILE A 119 2.49 -1.20 1.72
CA ILE A 119 3.28 -0.05 2.22
C ILE A 119 4.10 -0.46 3.45
N GLY A 120 3.47 -1.13 4.42
CA GLY A 120 4.18 -1.68 5.58
C GLY A 120 5.24 -2.72 5.21
N ALA A 121 4.98 -3.54 4.19
CA ALA A 121 5.92 -4.51 3.67
C ALA A 121 7.12 -3.86 2.97
N VAL A 122 6.92 -2.85 2.14
CA VAL A 122 7.98 -2.06 1.50
C VAL A 122 8.89 -1.46 2.57
N TYR A 123 8.31 -0.83 3.60
CA TYR A 123 9.07 -0.26 4.71
C TYR A 123 9.93 -1.29 5.44
N LEU A 124 9.42 -2.49 5.72
CA LEU A 124 10.21 -3.51 6.41
C LEU A 124 11.26 -4.13 5.48
N ASP A 125 10.88 -4.42 4.24
CA ASP A 125 11.77 -5.01 3.24
C ASP A 125 12.86 -4.05 2.79
N SER A 126 12.68 -2.73 2.92
CA SER A 126 13.68 -1.69 2.65
C SER A 126 14.55 -1.34 3.86
N GLU A 127 14.52 -2.12 4.95
CA GLU A 127 15.23 -1.80 6.20
C GLU A 127 14.82 -0.45 6.81
N LYS A 128 13.52 -0.13 6.74
CA LYS A 128 12.90 1.09 7.27
C LYS A 128 13.23 2.37 6.50
N ASP A 129 13.60 2.25 5.24
CA ASP A 129 13.82 3.38 4.34
C ASP A 129 12.48 4.03 3.97
N LEU A 130 12.30 5.28 4.37
CA LEU A 130 11.10 6.09 4.10
C LEU A 130 11.07 6.65 2.68
N ASP A 131 12.22 6.84 2.04
CA ASP A 131 12.27 7.33 0.65
C ASP A 131 11.76 6.24 -0.29
N ALA A 132 12.15 4.98 -0.07
CA ALA A 132 11.60 3.84 -0.78
C ALA A 132 10.07 3.72 -0.63
N VAL A 133 9.53 4.08 0.54
CA VAL A 133 8.07 4.11 0.76
C VAL A 133 7.43 5.28 0.01
N ARG A 134 8.07 6.45 0.03
CA ARG A 134 7.58 7.65 -0.67
C ARG A 134 7.52 7.41 -2.18
N ASP A 135 8.57 6.83 -2.77
CA ASP A 135 8.62 6.45 -4.18
C ASP A 135 7.49 5.46 -4.55
N PHE A 136 7.27 4.46 -3.69
CA PHE A 136 6.17 3.50 -3.88
C PHE A 136 4.79 4.16 -3.79
N MET A 137 4.60 5.07 -2.83
CA MET A 137 3.36 5.83 -2.67
C MET A 137 3.11 6.77 -3.86
N GLU A 138 4.14 7.46 -4.35
CA GLU A 138 4.05 8.32 -5.53
C GLU A 138 3.69 7.51 -6.77
N ALA A 139 4.31 6.34 -6.97
CA ALA A 139 4.00 5.43 -8.08
C ALA A 139 2.55 4.90 -8.04
N LEU A 140 1.93 4.82 -6.86
CA LEU A 140 0.51 4.51 -6.67
C LEU A 140 -0.43 5.72 -6.83
N GLY A 141 0.11 6.92 -7.01
CA GLY A 141 -0.67 8.17 -7.01
C GLY A 141 -1.16 8.57 -5.61
N LEU A 142 -0.51 8.09 -4.54
CA LEU A 142 -0.83 8.37 -3.15
C LEU A 142 0.07 9.46 -2.55
N THR A 143 0.26 10.55 -3.29
CA THR A 143 1.09 11.69 -2.89
C THR A 143 0.30 12.98 -2.89
N ILE A 144 0.78 13.98 -2.15
CA ILE A 144 0.28 15.34 -2.27
C ILE A 144 0.74 15.84 -3.64
N SER A 145 -0.17 15.90 -4.61
CA SER A 145 0.13 16.51 -5.90
C SER A 145 0.58 17.94 -5.63
N GLY A 146 1.87 18.22 -5.85
CA GLY A 146 2.38 19.57 -5.80
C GLY A 146 1.57 20.39 -6.78
N THR A 147 0.88 21.43 -6.29
CA THR A 147 0.75 22.64 -7.09
C THR A 147 2.18 23.00 -7.46
N GLY A 148 2.55 22.75 -8.73
CA GLY A 148 3.83 23.17 -9.26
C GLY A 148 4.06 24.63 -8.85
N LEU A 149 5.16 24.85 -8.16
CA LEU A 149 5.73 26.19 -8.01
C LEU A 149 6.21 26.68 -9.37
#